data_AF-A0A2I1C6V6-F1
#
_entry.id   AF-A0A2I1C6V6-F1
#
_cell.length_a   1.000
_cell.length_b   1.000
_cell.length_c   1.000
_cell.angle_alpha   90.00
_cell.angle_beta   90.00
_cell.angle_gamma   90.00
#
_symmetry.space_group_name_H-M   'P 1'
#
loop_
_entity.id
_entity.type
_entity.pdbx_description
1 polymer ?
#
loop_
_entity_poly.entity_id
_entity_poly.type
_entity_poly.pdbx_seq_one_letter_code
_entity_poly.pdbx_strand_id
1 'polypeptide(L)'
;MPRSRSRSRETSEGRDPENVMRGYKATLRNPNVSDEAKQHAQQELDRYESGEATSKSAEDRHASNVKRGLKAATHNPNVTDMGKKQARDKLQAMGEQPEQPGD
;
A
#
# COMPACT_ATOMS: atom_id res chain seq x y z
N MET A 1 -25.88 -39.87 17.07
CA MET A 1 -25.39 -38.48 16.94
C MET A 1 -24.40 -38.41 15.78
N PRO A 2 -24.61 -37.57 14.74
CA PRO A 2 -23.70 -37.46 13.61
C PRO A 2 -22.45 -36.65 13.99
N ARG A 3 -21.27 -37.11 13.54
CA ARG A 3 -19.97 -36.47 13.79
C ARG A 3 -19.86 -35.23 12.89
N SER A 4 -19.88 -34.04 13.51
CA SER A 4 -19.60 -32.78 12.83
C SER A 4 -18.20 -32.83 12.20
N ARG A 5 -18.15 -32.68 10.87
CA ARG A 5 -16.92 -32.53 10.11
C ARG A 5 -16.21 -31.26 10.55
N SER A 6 -15.11 -31.40 11.28
CA SER A 6 -14.12 -30.35 11.47
C SER A 6 -13.59 -29.92 10.11
N ARG A 7 -14.16 -28.83 9.54
CA ARG A 7 -13.49 -28.08 8.49
C ARG A 7 -12.41 -27.25 9.19
N SER A 8 -11.18 -27.76 9.17
CA SER A 8 -9.99 -26.97 9.45
C SER A 8 -10.07 -25.69 8.62
N ARG A 9 -10.29 -24.56 9.27
CA ARG A 9 -10.07 -23.25 8.66
C ARG A 9 -8.56 -23.07 8.64
N GLU A 10 -7.92 -23.50 7.56
CA GLU A 10 -6.64 -22.91 7.17
C GLU A 10 -6.92 -21.43 6.91
N THR A 11 -6.51 -20.60 7.84
CA THR A 11 -6.52 -19.15 7.69
C THR A 11 -5.42 -18.79 6.70
N SER A 12 -5.74 -18.80 5.40
CA SER A 12 -4.95 -18.10 4.40
C SER A 12 -5.05 -16.60 4.70
N GLU A 13 -4.03 -16.09 5.38
CA GLU A 13 -3.83 -14.65 5.56
C GLU A 13 -3.50 -14.03 4.21
N GLY A 14 -4.53 -13.55 3.53
CA GLY A 14 -4.39 -12.86 2.26
C GLY A 14 -5.70 -12.99 1.50
N ARG A 15 -6.37 -11.86 1.27
CA ARG A 15 -7.54 -11.85 0.38
C ARG A 15 -7.14 -12.55 -0.91
N ASP A 16 -7.83 -13.65 -1.25
CA ASP A 16 -7.52 -14.35 -2.49
C ASP A 16 -7.61 -13.33 -3.63
N PRO A 17 -6.60 -13.22 -4.50
CA PRO A 17 -6.61 -12.25 -5.59
C PRO A 17 -7.87 -12.40 -6.46
N GLU A 18 -8.35 -13.64 -6.62
CA GLU A 18 -9.63 -13.99 -7.24
C GLU A 18 -10.84 -13.28 -6.60
N ASN A 19 -10.89 -13.24 -5.26
CA ASN A 19 -11.96 -12.59 -4.50
C ASN A 19 -11.90 -11.06 -4.64
N VAL A 20 -10.69 -10.49 -4.69
CA VAL A 20 -10.48 -9.05 -4.90
C VAL A 20 -10.89 -8.63 -6.32
N MET A 21 -10.46 -9.38 -7.34
CA MET A 21 -10.87 -9.16 -8.74
C MET A 21 -12.39 -9.26 -8.90
N ARG A 22 -13.04 -10.24 -8.24
CA ARG A 22 -14.51 -10.33 -8.24
C ARG A 22 -15.17 -9.09 -7.63
N GLY A 23 -14.59 -8.54 -6.58
CA GLY A 23 -15.03 -7.29 -5.95
C GLY A 23 -14.99 -6.10 -6.90
N TYR A 24 -13.87 -5.90 -7.60
CA TYR A 24 -13.74 -4.83 -8.59
C TYR A 24 -14.67 -5.02 -9.80
N LYS A 25 -14.89 -6.25 -10.25
CA LYS A 25 -15.91 -6.54 -11.28
C LYS A 25 -17.31 -6.16 -10.82
N ALA A 26 -17.61 -6.32 -9.53
CA ALA A 26 -18.90 -5.92 -8.98
C ALA A 26 -19.06 -4.40 -8.89
N THR A 27 -18.00 -3.65 -8.52
CA THR A 27 -18.04 -2.19 -8.48
C THR A 27 -18.30 -1.60 -9.87
N LEU A 28 -17.70 -2.16 -10.92
CA LEU A 28 -17.95 -1.69 -12.31
C LEU A 28 -19.42 -1.82 -12.74
N ARG A 29 -20.14 -2.82 -12.26
CA ARG A 29 -21.54 -3.08 -12.60
C ARG A 29 -22.52 -2.35 -11.68
N ASN A 30 -22.06 -1.76 -10.58
CA ASN A 30 -22.93 -1.09 -9.63
C ASN A 30 -23.27 0.32 -10.14
N PRO A 31 -24.57 0.65 -10.37
CA PRO A 31 -24.96 1.99 -10.79
C PRO A 31 -24.78 3.05 -9.69
N ASN A 32 -24.66 2.64 -8.42
CA ASN A 32 -24.55 3.55 -7.27
C ASN A 32 -23.10 3.93 -6.92
N VAL A 33 -22.10 3.49 -7.68
CA VAL A 33 -20.71 3.93 -7.47
C VAL A 33 -20.36 5.06 -8.43
N SER A 34 -19.48 5.96 -7.97
CA SER A 34 -18.99 7.08 -8.77
C SER A 34 -18.13 6.59 -9.94
N ASP A 35 -18.05 7.42 -10.99
CA ASP A 35 -17.27 7.07 -12.17
C ASP A 35 -15.77 6.99 -11.87
N GLU A 36 -15.27 7.82 -10.95
CA GLU A 36 -13.90 7.72 -10.45
C GLU A 36 -13.62 6.37 -9.76
N ALA A 37 -14.57 5.88 -8.95
CA ALA A 37 -14.46 4.57 -8.31
C ALA A 37 -14.49 3.42 -9.32
N LYS A 38 -15.29 3.55 -10.40
CA LYS A 38 -15.31 2.58 -11.51
C LYS A 38 -13.98 2.59 -12.26
N GLN A 39 -13.45 3.75 -12.61
CA GLN A 39 -12.16 3.85 -13.29
C GLN A 39 -11.04 3.23 -12.46
N HIS A 40 -11.00 3.52 -11.16
CA HIS A 40 -10.03 2.90 -10.25
C HIS A 40 -10.21 1.38 -10.18
N ALA A 41 -11.44 0.88 -10.06
CA ALA A 41 -11.71 -0.55 -10.06
C ALA A 41 -11.26 -1.24 -11.36
N GLN A 42 -11.44 -0.59 -12.50
CA GLN A 42 -11.00 -1.08 -13.80
C GLN A 42 -9.47 -1.15 -13.89
N GLN A 43 -8.79 -0.09 -13.44
CA GLN A 43 -7.33 -0.02 -13.44
C GLN A 43 -6.72 -1.10 -12.52
N GLU A 44 -7.29 -1.32 -11.34
CA GLU A 44 -6.84 -2.37 -10.44
C GLU A 44 -7.09 -3.76 -11.06
N LEU A 45 -8.25 -3.98 -11.70
CA LEU A 45 -8.53 -5.24 -12.38
C LEU A 45 -7.48 -5.57 -13.46
N ASP A 46 -7.14 -4.58 -14.28
CA ASP A 46 -6.11 -4.69 -15.33
C ASP A 46 -4.71 -4.98 -14.76
N ARG A 47 -4.37 -4.37 -13.61
CA ARG A 47 -3.13 -4.67 -12.86
C ARG A 47 -3.06 -6.10 -12.34
N TYR A 48 -4.18 -6.66 -11.86
CA TYR A 48 -4.24 -8.05 -11.44
C TYR A 48 -4.15 -9.01 -12.64
N GLU A 49 -4.81 -8.70 -13.76
CA GLU A 49 -4.80 -9.53 -14.97
C GLU A 49 -3.44 -9.51 -15.69
N SER A 50 -2.73 -8.38 -15.68
CA SER A 50 -1.36 -8.25 -16.22
C SER A 50 -0.27 -8.89 -15.36
N GLY A 51 -0.61 -9.42 -14.17
CA GLY A 51 0.36 -9.98 -13.23
C GLY A 51 1.32 -8.95 -12.62
N GLU A 52 1.09 -7.66 -12.86
CA GLU A 52 1.96 -6.55 -12.43
C GLU A 52 1.61 -6.02 -11.02
N ALA A 53 0.49 -6.49 -10.46
CA ALA A 53 -0.05 -6.07 -9.16
C ALA A 53 0.91 -6.25 -7.97
N THR A 54 1.91 -7.12 -8.07
CA THR A 54 2.73 -7.50 -6.91
C THR A 54 4.07 -6.75 -6.81
N SER A 55 4.65 -6.24 -7.92
CA SER A 55 6.08 -5.87 -7.94
C SER A 55 6.43 -4.45 -8.38
N LYS A 56 5.50 -3.66 -8.93
CA LYS A 56 5.78 -2.24 -9.24
C LYS A 56 5.11 -1.31 -8.25
N SER A 57 3.84 -1.58 -7.93
CA SER A 57 3.10 -0.76 -6.99
C SER A 57 3.49 -1.03 -5.52
N ALA A 58 4.11 -2.17 -5.20
CA ALA A 58 4.66 -2.42 -3.87
C ALA A 58 5.92 -1.57 -3.63
N GLU A 59 6.87 -1.58 -4.57
CA GLU A 59 8.11 -0.79 -4.52
C GLU A 59 7.84 0.72 -4.48
N ASP A 60 6.95 1.25 -5.33
CA ASP A 60 6.63 2.68 -5.35
C ASP A 60 5.94 3.14 -4.06
N ARG A 61 5.00 2.32 -3.55
CA ARG A 61 4.36 2.58 -2.25
C ARG A 61 5.35 2.43 -1.10
N HIS A 62 6.27 1.47 -1.18
CA HIS A 62 7.31 1.26 -0.19
C HIS A 62 8.24 2.47 -0.13
N ALA A 63 8.72 2.97 -1.28
CA ALA A 63 9.54 4.17 -1.35
C ALA A 63 8.82 5.39 -0.78
N SER A 64 7.54 5.58 -1.13
CA SER A 64 6.72 6.72 -0.65
C SER A 64 6.49 6.66 0.87
N ASN A 65 6.19 5.49 1.41
CA ASN A 65 6.01 5.28 2.84
C ASN A 65 7.32 5.45 3.63
N VAL A 66 8.44 4.95 3.08
CA VAL A 66 9.77 5.13 3.68
C VAL A 66 10.15 6.60 3.72
N LYS A 67 9.97 7.35 2.62
CA LYS A 67 10.18 8.80 2.57
C LYS A 67 9.37 9.52 3.65
N ARG A 68 8.07 9.23 3.76
CA ARG A 68 7.21 9.80 4.79
C ARG A 68 7.71 9.50 6.21
N GLY A 69 8.12 8.25 6.47
CA GLY A 69 8.66 7.83 7.78
C GLY A 69 9.97 8.53 8.13
N LEU A 70 10.90 8.64 7.17
CA LEU A 70 12.16 9.37 7.36
C LEU A 70 11.90 10.86 7.63
N LYS A 71 10.95 11.49 6.93
CA LYS A 71 10.58 12.89 7.15
C LYS A 71 9.96 13.12 8.53
N ALA A 72 9.19 12.17 9.04
CA ALA A 72 8.71 12.22 10.42
C ALA A 72 9.86 12.08 11.43
N ALA A 73 10.82 11.19 11.17
CA ALA A 73 11.97 10.97 12.04
C ALA A 73 12.85 12.22 12.21
N THR A 74 12.96 13.08 11.19
CA THR A 74 13.75 14.33 11.26
C THR A 74 13.15 15.38 12.21
N HIS A 75 11.84 15.35 12.43
CA HIS A 75 11.11 16.30 13.28
C HIS A 75 10.72 15.71 14.65
N ASN A 76 10.83 14.40 14.82
CA ASN A 76 10.44 13.72 16.05
C ASN A 76 11.44 14.04 17.18
N PRO A 77 11.02 14.66 18.30
CA PRO A 77 11.91 14.98 19.43
C PRO A 77 12.44 13.73 20.13
N ASN A 78 11.79 12.58 19.98
CA ASN A 78 12.22 11.29 20.55
C ASN A 78 13.31 10.60 19.72
N VAL A 79 13.71 11.18 18.58
CA VAL A 79 14.79 10.66 17.74
C VAL A 79 16.08 11.42 18.07
N THR A 80 17.17 10.69 18.22
CA THR A 80 18.50 11.27 18.49
C THR A 80 18.98 12.15 17.33
N ASP A 81 19.88 13.10 17.60
CA ASP A 81 20.40 14.00 16.55
C ASP A 81 21.15 13.24 15.44
N MET A 82 21.85 12.16 15.81
CA MET A 82 22.43 11.22 14.84
C MET A 82 21.36 10.54 13.98
N GLY A 83 20.25 10.09 14.58
CA GLY A 83 19.13 9.48 13.85
C GLY A 83 18.44 10.44 12.89
N LYS A 84 18.26 11.70 13.30
CA LYS A 84 17.74 12.77 12.44
C LYS A 84 18.67 13.04 11.26
N LYS A 85 19.98 13.09 11.48
CA LYS A 85 20.98 13.27 10.42
C LYS A 85 20.93 12.13 9.40
N GLN A 86 20.89 10.88 9.87
CA GLN A 86 20.77 9.70 8.98
C GLN A 86 19.46 9.70 8.19
N ALA A 87 18.35 10.13 8.79
CA ALA A 87 17.08 10.22 8.10
C ALA A 87 17.10 11.27 6.98
N ARG A 88 17.74 12.43 7.21
CA ARG A 88 17.97 13.47 6.18
C ARG A 88 18.82 12.96 5.02
N ASP A 89 19.93 12.29 5.32
CA ASP A 89 20.84 11.75 4.31
C ASP A 89 20.15 10.71 3.41
N LYS A 90 19.35 9.82 4.01
CA LYS A 90 18.53 8.84 3.26
C LYS A 90 17.44 9.48 2.41
N LEU A 91 16.80 10.56 2.87
CA LEU A 91 15.84 11.32 2.08
C LEU A 91 16.50 11.98 0.85
N GLN A 92 17.68 12.58 1.06
CA GLN A 92 18.45 13.21 0.00
C GLN A 92 18.90 12.18 -1.04
N ALA A 93 19.35 10.99 -0.62
CA ALA A 93 19.68 9.88 -1.52
C ALA A 93 18.48 9.39 -2.35
N MET A 94 17.26 9.56 -1.84
CA MET A 94 16.01 9.23 -2.55
C MET A 94 15.46 10.38 -3.40
N GLY A 95 16.25 11.44 -3.60
CA GLY A 95 15.89 12.60 -4.42
C GLY A 95 14.88 13.54 -3.78
N GLU A 96 14.60 13.39 -2.48
CA GLU A 96 13.74 14.29 -1.73
C GLU A 96 14.62 15.33 -1.03
N GLN A 97 14.64 16.56 -1.56
CA GLN A 97 15.32 17.67 -0.90
C GLN A 97 14.60 17.92 0.43
N PRO A 98 15.27 17.79 1.59
CA PRO A 98 14.70 18.29 2.82
C PRO A 98 14.69 19.81 2.69
N GLU A 99 13.53 20.38 2.33
CA GLU A 99 13.24 21.80 2.56
C GLU A 99 13.68 22.08 4.00
N GLN A 100 14.76 22.84 4.11
CA GLN A 100 15.31 23.19 5.40
C GLN A 100 14.22 23.95 6.14
N PRO A 101 14.05 23.73 7.46
CA PRO A 101 13.21 24.62 8.24
C PRO A 101 13.75 26.04 8.00
N GLY A 102 12.94 26.88 7.34
CA GLY A 102 13.20 28.30 7.30
C GLY A 102 13.21 28.79 8.74
N ASP A 103 14.29 29.49 9.10
CA ASP A 103 14.40 30.28 10.34
C ASP A 103 13.17 31.18 10.54
#